data_AF-A0A1E7XBP8-F1
#
_entry.id   AF-A0A1E7XBP8-F1
#
_cell.length_a   1.000
_cell.length_b   1.000
_cell.length_c   1.000
_cell.angle_alpha   90.00
_cell.angle_beta   90.00
_cell.angle_gamma   90.00
#
_symmetry.space_group_name_H-M   'P 1'
#
loop_
_entity.id
_entity.type
_entity.pdbx_description
1 polymer ?
#
loop_
_entity_poly.entity_id
_entity_poly.type
_entity_poly.pdbx_seq_one_letter_code
_entity_poly.pdbx_strand_id
1 'polypeptide(L)'
;MAKKKKFKFPKWLTNTLKMTIMITVLMVAYNYFGPMIYKNGTYFPWYTFPYSIVSALFLIGGWNFLSHRANIIHNQMVADDKAKEERQKREQQIREASAAQEQVEAEKRRQRNASRNRNKQQSR
;
A
#
# COMPACT_ATOMS: atom_id res chain seq x y z
N MET A 1 -19.32 33.58 -19.33
CA MET A 1 -18.24 33.75 -18.33
C MET A 1 -17.50 32.42 -18.17
N ALA A 2 -16.23 32.33 -18.59
CA ALA A 2 -15.45 31.10 -18.48
C ALA A 2 -15.16 30.78 -17.01
N LYS A 3 -15.61 29.61 -16.54
CA LYS A 3 -15.32 29.11 -15.18
C LYS A 3 -13.80 28.95 -15.03
N LYS A 4 -13.16 29.79 -14.22
CA LYS A 4 -11.74 29.67 -13.87
C LYS A 4 -11.50 28.30 -13.23
N LYS A 5 -10.79 27.42 -13.94
CA LYS A 5 -10.35 26.10 -13.46
C LYS A 5 -9.46 26.34 -12.24
N LYS A 6 -9.98 26.12 -11.03
CA LYS A 6 -9.20 26.29 -9.79
C LYS A 6 -8.03 25.31 -9.85
N PHE A 7 -6.82 25.85 -9.99
CA PHE A 7 -5.58 25.07 -9.96
C PHE A 7 -5.47 24.43 -8.57
N LYS A 8 -5.79 23.14 -8.46
CA LYS A 8 -5.67 22.41 -7.19
C LYS A 8 -4.22 21.96 -7.06
N PHE A 9 -3.47 22.64 -6.22
CA PHE A 9 -2.14 22.17 -5.84
C PHE A 9 -2.24 20.79 -5.18
N PRO A 10 -1.27 19.90 -5.42
CA PRO A 10 -1.27 18.59 -4.79
C PRO A 10 -1.17 18.73 -3.27
N LYS A 11 -1.80 17.79 -2.54
CA LYS A 11 -1.90 17.85 -1.07
C LYS A 11 -0.54 17.92 -0.37
N TRP A 12 0.49 17.30 -0.96
CA TRP A 12 1.85 17.33 -0.39
C TRP A 12 2.42 18.75 -0.42
N LEU A 13 2.26 19.48 -1.53
CA LEU A 13 2.78 20.85 -1.67
C LEU A 13 2.08 21.82 -0.72
N THR A 14 0.76 21.70 -0.58
CA THR A 14 -0.01 22.53 0.35
C THR A 14 0.33 22.23 1.82
N ASN A 15 0.59 20.98 2.17
CA ASN A 15 1.09 20.63 3.50
C ASN A 15 2.49 21.19 3.76
N THR A 16 3.42 21.06 2.80
CA THR A 16 4.76 21.63 2.94
C THR A 16 4.68 23.13 3.11
N LEU A 17 3.89 23.83 2.29
CA LEU A 17 3.73 25.29 2.39
C LEU A 17 3.14 25.71 3.74
N LYS A 18 2.15 24.98 4.27
CA LYS A 18 1.59 25.24 5.61
C LYS A 18 2.63 25.08 6.71
N MET A 19 3.41 23.98 6.68
CA MET A 19 4.47 23.75 7.67
C MET A 19 5.56 24.81 7.57
N THR A 20 5.96 25.19 6.36
CA THR A 20 6.89 26.29 6.11
C THR A 20 6.38 27.58 6.71
N ILE A 21 5.14 27.99 6.41
CA ILE A 21 4.54 29.21 6.96
C ILE A 21 4.53 29.17 8.49
N MET A 22 4.16 28.03 9.08
CA MET A 22 4.14 27.87 10.54
C MET A 22 5.54 28.05 11.15
N ILE A 23 6.57 27.44 10.55
CA ILE A 23 7.98 27.61 10.97
C ILE A 23 8.44 29.05 10.78
N THR A 24 8.06 29.72 9.69
CA THR A 24 8.37 31.14 9.47
C THR A 24 7.80 32.00 10.59
N VAL A 25 6.53 31.80 10.93
CA VAL A 25 5.86 32.56 12.01
C VAL A 25 6.57 32.32 13.34
N LEU A 26 6.99 31.08 13.61
CA LEU A 26 7.73 30.73 14.82
C LEU A 26 9.11 31.40 14.86
N MET A 27 9.81 31.45 13.72
CA MET A 27 11.09 32.15 13.58
C MET A 27 10.94 33.67 13.72
N VAL A 28 9.88 34.28 13.17
CA VAL A 28 9.58 35.70 13.38
C VAL A 28 9.37 35.97 14.86
N ALA A 29 8.57 35.14 15.53
CA ALA A 29 8.33 35.25 16.96
C ALA A 29 9.64 35.08 17.76
N TYR A 30 10.47 34.09 17.44
CA TYR A 30 11.77 33.90 18.08
C TYR A 30 12.69 35.11 17.88
N ASN A 31 12.71 35.70 16.69
CA ASN A 31 13.56 36.87 16.43
C ASN A 31 13.03 38.16 17.07
N TYR A 32 11.72 38.23 17.33
CA TYR A 32 11.07 39.37 17.99
C TYR A 32 11.16 39.29 19.52
N PHE A 33 10.88 38.11 20.10
CA PHE A 33 10.92 37.87 21.54
C PHE A 33 12.32 37.47 22.06
N GLY A 34 13.16 36.87 21.20
CA GLY A 34 14.53 36.49 21.52
C GLY A 34 15.38 37.62 22.10
N PRO A 35 15.44 38.83 21.50
CA PRO A 35 16.19 39.95 22.07
C PRO A 35 15.58 40.52 23.36
N MET A 36 14.32 40.19 23.68
CA MET A 36 13.69 40.54 24.96
C MET A 36 14.16 39.63 26.10
N ILE A 37 14.54 38.39 25.78
CA ILE A 37 14.98 37.37 26.76
C ILE A 37 16.51 37.27 26.81
N TYR A 38 17.20 37.37 25.66
CA TYR A 38 18.66 37.28 25.52
C TYR A 38 19.20 38.43 24.66
N LYS A 39 19.63 39.52 25.31
CA LYS A 39 20.14 40.73 24.64
C LYS A 39 21.40 40.50 23.78
N ASN A 40 22.18 39.46 24.06
CA ASN A 40 23.43 39.12 23.34
C ASN A 40 23.32 37.83 22.52
N GLY A 41 22.10 37.31 22.30
CA GLY A 41 21.88 36.06 21.57
C GLY A 41 22.15 36.23 20.07
N THR A 42 22.81 35.24 19.46
CA THR A 42 23.04 35.18 18.01
C THR A 42 21.71 35.01 17.27
N TYR A 43 21.39 35.95 16.39
CA TYR A 43 20.15 35.91 15.60
C TYR A 43 20.20 34.84 14.51
N PHE A 44 19.01 34.33 14.15
CA PHE A 44 18.89 33.47 12.98
C PHE A 44 19.10 34.31 11.70
N PRO A 45 20.08 33.98 10.84
CA PRO A 45 20.31 34.72 9.61
C PRO A 45 19.18 34.48 8.61
N TRP A 46 18.26 35.46 8.51
CA TRP A 46 17.06 35.41 7.67
C TRP A 46 17.32 35.14 6.18
N TYR A 47 18.51 35.47 5.69
CA TYR A 47 18.89 35.18 4.31
C TYR A 47 19.03 33.68 4.01
N THR A 48 19.27 32.83 5.03
CA THR A 48 19.38 31.37 4.86
C THR A 48 18.02 30.69 4.76
N PHE A 49 16.97 31.35 5.26
CA PHE A 49 15.62 30.79 5.34
C PHE A 49 15.03 30.35 3.99
N PRO A 50 15.12 31.15 2.90
CA PRO A 50 14.62 30.72 1.58
C PRO A 50 15.35 29.48 1.05
N TYR A 51 16.66 29.39 1.29
CA TYR A 51 17.46 28.24 0.87
C TYR A 51 17.04 26.98 1.64
N SER A 52 16.75 27.08 2.94
CA SER A 52 16.23 25.96 3.74
C SER A 52 14.89 25.45 3.20
N ILE A 53 14.00 26.35 2.75
CA ILE A 53 12.71 25.97 2.15
C ILE A 53 12.92 25.25 0.82
N VAL A 54 13.77 25.79 -0.05
CA VAL A 54 14.09 25.19 -1.34
C VAL A 54 14.69 23.80 -1.14
N SER A 55 15.66 23.66 -0.23
CA SER A 55 16.24 22.36 0.12
C SER A 55 15.22 21.38 0.68
N ALA A 56 14.29 21.84 1.53
CA ALA A 56 13.20 21.00 2.04
C ALA A 56 12.26 20.53 0.91
N LEU A 57 11.92 21.41 -0.03
CA LEU A 57 11.13 21.05 -1.20
C LEU A 57 11.84 20.05 -2.11
N PHE A 58 13.16 20.17 -2.29
CA PHE A 58 13.97 19.20 -3.03
C PHE A 58 14.03 17.85 -2.32
N LEU A 59 14.22 17.83 -1.00
CA LEU A 59 14.24 16.59 -0.21
C LEU A 59 12.88 15.89 -0.24
N ILE A 60 11.79 16.63 0.00
CA ILE A 60 10.44 16.09 -0.01
C ILE A 60 10.03 15.65 -1.41
N GLY A 61 10.32 16.47 -2.43
CA GLY A 61 10.04 16.15 -3.83
C GLY A 61 10.81 14.93 -4.30
N GLY A 62 12.10 14.86 -3.99
CA GLY A 62 12.96 13.70 -4.27
C GLY A 62 12.49 12.44 -3.55
N TRP A 63 12.12 12.54 -2.26
CA TRP A 63 11.59 11.43 -1.49
C TRP A 63 10.25 10.93 -2.04
N ASN A 64 9.35 11.84 -2.43
CA ASN A 64 8.05 11.48 -3.00
C ASN A 64 8.22 10.77 -4.36
N PHE A 65 9.15 11.25 -5.19
CA PHE A 65 9.52 10.60 -6.45
C PHE A 65 10.06 9.19 -6.23
N LEU A 66 10.98 9.02 -5.27
CA LEU A 66 11.58 7.73 -4.97
C LEU A 66 10.56 6.77 -4.35
N SER A 67 9.72 7.25 -3.44
CA SER A 67 8.64 6.49 -2.82
C SER A 67 7.58 6.05 -3.85
N HIS A 68 7.26 6.91 -4.82
CA HIS A 68 6.34 6.55 -5.90
C HIS A 68 6.91 5.43 -6.78
N ARG A 69 8.20 5.53 -7.16
CA ARG A 69 8.92 4.47 -7.87
C ARG A 69 8.95 3.16 -7.08
N ALA A 70 9.25 3.22 -5.78
CA ALA A 70 9.30 2.05 -4.91
C ALA A 70 7.93 1.37 -4.76
N ASN A 71 6.86 2.16 -4.60
CA ASN A 71 5.49 1.62 -4.50
C ASN A 71 5.01 0.95 -5.78
N ILE A 72 5.42 1.44 -6.96
CA ILE A 72 5.07 0.79 -8.24
C ILE A 72 5.71 -0.60 -8.31
N ILE A 73 6.99 -0.71 -7.97
CA ILE A 73 7.74 -1.98 -7.98
C ILE A 73 7.15 -2.93 -6.93
N HIS A 74 6.86 -2.42 -5.73
CA HIS A 74 6.28 -3.23 -4.66
C HIS A 74 4.87 -3.73 -5.00
N ASN A 75 4.01 -2.89 -5.58
CA ASN A 75 2.68 -3.31 -6.02
C ASN A 75 2.73 -4.36 -7.13
N GLN A 76 3.72 -4.31 -8.03
CA GLN A 76 3.90 -5.36 -9.05
C GLN A 76 4.30 -6.69 -8.40
N MET A 77 5.25 -6.67 -7.45
CA MET A 77 5.63 -7.88 -6.71
C MET A 77 4.46 -8.47 -5.92
N VAL A 78 3.68 -7.64 -5.22
CA VAL A 78 2.51 -8.08 -4.46
C VAL A 78 1.39 -8.61 -5.37
N ALA A 79 1.22 -8.04 -6.56
CA ALA A 79 0.26 -8.55 -7.54
C ALA A 79 0.67 -9.93 -8.08
N ASP A 80 1.96 -10.13 -8.35
CA ASP A 80 2.50 -11.42 -8.81
C ASP A 80 2.40 -12.49 -7.72
N ASP A 81 2.68 -12.15 -6.46
CA ASP A 81 2.56 -13.09 -5.34
C ASP A 81 1.10 -13.47 -5.07
N LYS A 82 0.17 -12.51 -5.12
CA LYS A 82 -1.28 -12.80 -5.02
C LYS A 82 -1.77 -13.68 -6.16
N ALA A 83 -1.30 -13.46 -7.39
CA ALA A 83 -1.65 -14.29 -8.54
C ALA A 83 -1.14 -15.73 -8.38
N LYS A 84 0.04 -15.93 -7.78
CA LYS A 84 0.56 -17.27 -7.46
C LYS A 84 -0.24 -17.96 -6.36
N GLU A 85 -0.59 -17.23 -5.28
CA GLU A 85 -1.43 -17.77 -4.21
C GLU A 85 -2.82 -18.20 -4.71
N GLU A 86 -3.46 -17.39 -5.57
CA GLU A 86 -4.75 -17.75 -6.15
C GLU A 86 -4.67 -19.01 -7.03
N ARG A 87 -3.59 -19.16 -7.80
CA ARG A 87 -3.36 -20.38 -8.60
C ARG A 87 -3.20 -21.59 -7.70
N GLN A 88 -2.42 -21.49 -6.63
CA GLN A 88 -2.24 -22.59 -5.68
C GLN A 88 -3.55 -22.97 -4.98
N LYS A 89 -4.37 -21.98 -4.56
CA LYS A 89 -5.69 -22.24 -3.97
C LYS A 89 -6.63 -22.93 -4.96
N ARG A 90 -6.64 -22.51 -6.22
CA ARG A 90 -7.44 -23.19 -7.26
C ARG A 90 -6.98 -24.62 -7.48
N GLU A 91 -5.68 -24.87 -7.54
CA GLU A 91 -5.14 -26.24 -7.68
C GLU A 91 -5.51 -27.13 -6.48
N GLN A 92 -5.46 -26.59 -5.26
CA GLN A 92 -5.90 -27.31 -4.07
C GLN A 92 -7.39 -27.64 -4.12
N GLN A 93 -8.24 -26.66 -4.47
CA GLN A 93 -9.68 -26.90 -4.63
C GLN A 93 -10.00 -27.93 -5.72
N ILE A 94 -9.27 -27.91 -6.83
CA ILE A 94 -9.42 -28.90 -7.90
C ILE A 94 -9.02 -30.29 -7.39
N ARG A 95 -7.92 -30.41 -6.64
CA ARG A 95 -7.48 -31.69 -6.05
C ARG A 95 -8.51 -32.24 -5.07
N GLU A 96 -9.05 -31.40 -4.19
CA GLU A 96 -10.08 -31.78 -3.23
C GLU A 96 -11.38 -32.21 -3.93
N ALA A 97 -11.80 -31.46 -4.95
CA ALA A 97 -12.98 -31.79 -5.74
C ALA A 97 -12.80 -33.12 -6.50
N SER A 98 -11.63 -33.35 -7.10
CA SER A 98 -11.30 -34.62 -7.76
C SER A 98 -11.26 -35.78 -6.77
N ALA A 99 -10.67 -35.60 -5.59
CA ALA A 99 -10.62 -36.64 -4.55
C ALA A 99 -12.03 -37.00 -4.04
N ALA A 100 -12.92 -36.01 -3.88
CA ALA A 100 -14.31 -36.25 -3.51
C ALA A 100 -15.07 -37.03 -4.60
N GLN A 101 -14.84 -36.72 -5.88
CA GLN A 101 -15.44 -37.46 -6.98
C GLN A 101 -14.96 -38.91 -7.05
N GLU A 102 -13.66 -39.15 -6.84
CA GLU A 102 -13.10 -40.51 -6.79
C GLU A 102 -13.70 -41.36 -5.65
N GLN A 103 -13.93 -40.76 -4.47
CA GLN A 103 -14.58 -41.46 -3.36
C GLN A 103 -16.02 -41.87 -3.69
N VAL A 104 -16.80 -40.96 -4.29
CA VAL A 104 -18.19 -41.24 -4.70
C VAL A 104 -18.22 -42.33 -5.80
N GLU A 105 -17.27 -42.30 -6.73
CA GLU A 105 -17.18 -43.33 -7.77
C GLU A 105 -16.75 -44.68 -7.20
N ALA A 106 -15.80 -44.69 -6.26
CA ALA A 106 -15.36 -45.90 -5.56
C ALA A 106 -16.50 -46.54 -4.74
N GLU A 107 -17.33 -45.74 -4.06
CA GLU A 107 -18.50 -46.22 -3.34
C GLU A 107 -19.55 -46.82 -4.29
N LYS A 108 -19.84 -46.15 -5.42
CA LYS A 108 -20.72 -46.72 -6.45
C LYS A 108 -20.18 -48.03 -7.02
N ARG A 109 -18.86 -48.19 -7.13
CA ARG A 109 -18.24 -49.46 -7.54
C ARG A 109 -18.36 -50.53 -6.46
N ARG A 110 -18.16 -50.19 -5.18
CA ARG A 110 -18.34 -51.11 -4.05
C ARG A 110 -19.78 -51.60 -3.94
N GLN A 111 -20.78 -50.72 -4.08
CA GLN A 111 -22.19 -51.10 -4.06
C GLN A 111 -22.57 -52.03 -5.22
N ARG A 112 -22.06 -51.76 -6.45
CA ARG A 112 -22.27 -52.63 -7.62
C ARG A 112 -21.63 -54.01 -7.47
N ASN A 113 -20.47 -54.10 -6.82
CA ASN A 113 -19.84 -55.39 -6.53
C ASN A 113 -20.58 -56.15 -5.41
N ALA A 114 -21.06 -55.47 -4.37
CA ALA A 114 -21.83 -56.09 -3.30
C ALA A 114 -23.15 -56.69 -3.80
N SER A 115 -23.87 -56.00 -4.71
CA SER A 115 -25.11 -56.50 -5.30
C SER A 115 -24.88 -57.72 -6.22
N ARG A 116 -23.79 -57.71 -7.01
CA ARG A 116 -23.41 -58.87 -7.83
C ARG A 116 -23.08 -60.11 -6.99
N ASN A 117 -22.41 -59.95 -5.85
CA ASN A 117 -22.10 -61.07 -4.96
C ASN A 117 -23.33 -61.66 -4.26
N ARG A 118 -24.30 -60.82 -3.86
CA ARG A 118 -25.57 -61.31 -3.28
C ARG A 118 -26.39 -62.11 -4.30
N ASN A 119 -26.52 -61.62 -5.53
CA ASN A 119 -27.26 -62.33 -6.57
C ASN A 119 -26.62 -63.68 -6.93
N LYS A 120 -25.29 -63.80 -6.87
CA LYS A 120 -24.60 -65.09 -7.08
C LYS A 120 -24.80 -66.10 -5.95
N GLN A 121 -25.01 -65.65 -4.71
CA GLN A 121 -25.27 -66.54 -3.57
C GLN A 121 -26.71 -67.06 -3.52
N GLN A 122 -27.69 -66.33 -4.07
CA GLN A 122 -29.09 -66.78 -4.15
C GLN A 122 -29.38 -67.71 -5.34
N SER A 123 -28.43 -67.86 -6.28
CA SER A 123 -28.55 -68.73 -7.46
C SER A 123 -27.88 -70.11 -7.27
N ARG A 124 -27.43 -70.44 -6.05
CA ARG A 124 -27.00 -71.77 -5.64
C ARG A 124 -28.06 -72.38 -4.74
#